data_AF-A0A9D6JVG2-F1
#
_entry.id   AF-A0A9D6JVG2-F1
#
_cell.length_a   1.000
_cell.length_b   1.000
_cell.length_c   1.000
_cell.angle_alpha   90.00
_cell.angle_beta   90.00
_cell.angle_gamma   90.00
#
_symmetry.space_group_name_H-M   'P 1'
#
loop_
_entity.id
_entity.type
_entity.pdbx_description
1 polymer ?
#
loop_
_entity_poly.entity_id
_entity_poly.type
_entity_poly.pdbx_seq_one_letter_code
_entity_poly.pdbx_strand_id
1 'polypeptide(L)'
;MSSPSSKPSSGNASALPSSEVLRGLIPVATHLAVAQLDAFSARLANALLALSEQSVDAKEANLSFNAGQLLKNNAYAFYYLASSGIEAAFRREMQVLQREMQVLQRDATVAPEPQDPALSLVSYEEMDKKLVLGRISRALELDSAGQYAALNMRFSHLLEREALSTSLNPFRPEV
;
A
#
# COMPACT_ATOMS: atom_id res chain seq x y z
N MET A 1 -19.47 -31.47 50.25
CA MET A 1 -20.08 -30.78 49.10
C MET A 1 -19.45 -29.39 49.03
N SER A 2 -18.50 -29.17 48.13
CA SER A 2 -17.88 -27.87 47.90
C SER A 2 -17.73 -27.69 46.39
N SER A 3 -18.48 -26.73 45.85
CA SER A 3 -18.57 -26.44 44.42
C SER A 3 -17.28 -25.81 43.88
N PRO A 4 -16.85 -26.14 42.65
CA PRO A 4 -15.77 -25.41 41.98
C PRO A 4 -16.30 -24.11 41.35
N SER A 5 -15.58 -23.02 41.59
CA SER A 5 -15.81 -21.69 41.02
C SER A 5 -15.37 -21.69 39.55
N SER A 6 -16.33 -21.55 38.62
CA SER A 6 -16.04 -21.33 37.19
C SER A 6 -15.78 -19.84 36.93
N LYS A 7 -14.56 -19.53 36.47
CA LYS A 7 -14.25 -18.23 35.87
C LYS A 7 -14.88 -18.18 34.46
N PRO A 8 -15.58 -17.10 34.08
CA PRO A 8 -16.03 -16.94 32.69
C PRO A 8 -14.83 -16.60 31.81
N SER A 9 -14.64 -17.38 30.74
CA SER A 9 -13.69 -17.10 29.66
C SER A 9 -14.14 -15.84 28.91
N SER A 10 -13.37 -14.75 29.02
CA SER A 10 -13.60 -13.54 28.24
C SER A 10 -13.16 -13.74 26.79
N GLY A 11 -14.13 -14.09 25.96
CA GLY A 11 -14.36 -13.69 24.57
C GLY A 11 -13.16 -13.29 23.70
N ASN A 12 -12.82 -14.18 22.77
CA ASN A 12 -12.31 -13.83 21.44
C ASN A 12 -13.33 -12.96 20.69
N ALA A 13 -13.15 -11.65 20.61
CA ALA A 13 -13.95 -10.80 19.71
C ALA A 13 -13.31 -9.43 19.44
N SER A 14 -12.32 -9.35 18.55
CA SER A 14 -12.01 -8.07 17.86
C SER A 14 -11.18 -8.17 16.58
N ALA A 15 -10.65 -9.35 16.19
CA ALA A 15 -9.79 -9.47 15.01
C ALA A 15 -10.53 -9.59 13.65
N LEU A 16 -11.84 -9.85 13.65
CA LEU A 16 -12.62 -10.12 12.44
C LEU A 16 -13.03 -8.88 11.61
N PRO A 17 -13.46 -7.72 12.17
CA PRO A 17 -14.02 -6.62 11.38
C PRO A 17 -13.00 -5.89 10.50
N SER A 18 -11.74 -5.80 10.94
CA SER A 18 -10.70 -5.09 10.17
C SER A 18 -10.33 -5.83 8.88
N SER A 19 -10.34 -7.16 8.90
CA SER A 19 -9.95 -7.98 7.76
C SER A 19 -10.95 -7.94 6.60
N GLU A 20 -12.26 -7.84 6.92
CA GLU A 20 -13.32 -7.75 5.92
C GLU A 20 -13.40 -6.37 5.28
N VAL A 21 -13.19 -5.31 6.07
CA VAL A 21 -13.09 -3.92 5.57
C VAL A 21 -11.91 -3.79 4.60
N LEU A 22 -10.74 -4.37 4.94
CA LEU A 22 -9.57 -4.37 4.06
C LEU A 22 -9.83 -5.14 2.76
N ARG A 23 -10.56 -6.27 2.81
CA ARG A 23 -10.98 -6.99 1.60
C ARG A 23 -11.95 -6.19 0.74
N GLY A 24 -12.86 -5.43 1.36
CA GLY A 24 -13.79 -4.52 0.66
C GLY A 24 -13.09 -3.32 0.01
N LEU A 25 -11.91 -2.94 0.48
CA LEU A 25 -11.13 -1.84 -0.09
C LEU A 25 -10.42 -2.20 -1.39
N ILE A 26 -10.08 -3.48 -1.60
CA ILE A 26 -9.42 -3.99 -2.81
C ILE A 26 -10.16 -3.58 -4.10
N PRO A 27 -11.47 -3.89 -4.28
CA PRO A 27 -12.17 -3.52 -5.50
C PRO A 27 -12.25 -1.99 -5.72
N VAL A 28 -12.31 -1.20 -4.64
CA VAL A 28 -12.31 0.26 -4.72
C VAL A 28 -10.95 0.79 -5.17
N ALA A 29 -9.87 0.30 -4.57
CA ALA A 29 -8.50 0.66 -4.95
C ALA A 29 -8.18 0.25 -6.38
N THR A 30 -8.58 -0.96 -6.79
CA THR A 30 -8.44 -1.43 -8.17
C THR A 30 -9.22 -0.53 -9.12
N HIS A 31 -10.47 -0.16 -8.81
CA HIS A 31 -11.26 0.71 -9.67
C HIS A 31 -10.61 2.09 -9.87
N LEU A 32 -10.11 2.70 -8.78
CA LEU A 32 -9.42 3.99 -8.85
C LEU A 32 -8.11 3.91 -9.64
N ALA A 33 -7.31 2.84 -9.45
CA ALA A 33 -6.06 2.63 -10.18
C ALA A 33 -6.32 2.40 -11.68
N VAL A 34 -7.33 1.60 -11.99
CA VAL A 34 -7.72 1.27 -13.37
C VAL A 34 -8.29 2.49 -14.09
N ALA A 35 -9.03 3.36 -13.41
CA ALA A 35 -9.52 4.62 -13.99
C ALA A 35 -8.38 5.56 -14.46
N GLN A 36 -7.17 5.40 -13.92
CA GLN A 36 -6.00 6.18 -14.33
C GLN A 36 -5.18 5.51 -15.46
N LEU A 37 -5.42 4.22 -15.75
CA LEU A 37 -4.62 3.46 -16.72
C LEU A 37 -4.75 3.98 -18.14
N ASP A 38 -5.94 4.43 -18.55
CA ASP A 38 -6.16 4.95 -19.91
C ASP A 38 -5.36 6.23 -20.13
N ALA A 39 -5.48 7.20 -19.21
CA ALA A 39 -4.71 8.43 -19.26
C ALA A 39 -3.20 8.17 -19.16
N PHE A 40 -2.79 7.21 -18.33
CA PHE A 40 -1.39 6.80 -18.20
C PHE A 40 -0.84 6.19 -19.48
N SER A 41 -1.56 5.24 -20.10
CA SER A 41 -1.13 4.58 -21.34
C SER A 41 -0.97 5.57 -22.50
N ALA A 42 -1.87 6.56 -22.59
CA ALA A 42 -1.76 7.65 -23.56
C ALA A 42 -0.52 8.52 -23.33
N ARG A 43 -0.24 8.90 -22.08
CA ARG A 43 0.98 9.65 -21.73
C ARG A 43 2.24 8.84 -22.01
N LEU A 44 2.23 7.55 -21.68
CA LEU A 44 3.36 6.65 -21.91
C LEU A 44 3.64 6.47 -23.41
N ALA A 45 2.61 6.26 -24.23
CA ALA A 45 2.76 6.18 -25.68
C ALA A 45 3.34 7.48 -26.27
N ASN A 46 2.86 8.64 -25.79
CA ASN A 46 3.38 9.93 -26.23
C ASN A 46 4.83 10.18 -25.77
N ALA A 47 5.19 9.76 -24.56
CA ALA A 47 6.56 9.85 -24.07
C ALA A 47 7.52 8.96 -24.88
N LEU A 48 7.09 7.74 -25.25
CA LEU A 48 7.86 6.84 -26.10
C LEU A 48 8.07 7.40 -27.50
N LEU A 49 7.06 8.05 -28.08
CA LEU A 49 7.20 8.72 -29.38
C LEU A 49 8.11 9.95 -29.28
N ALA A 50 7.98 10.75 -28.23
CA ALA A 50 8.88 11.89 -27.99
C ALA A 50 10.33 11.45 -27.80
N LEU A 51 10.56 10.32 -27.11
CA LEU A 51 11.89 9.73 -26.95
C LEU A 51 12.46 9.27 -28.30
N SER A 52 11.62 8.73 -29.18
CA SER A 52 12.03 8.37 -30.54
C SER A 52 12.49 9.56 -31.36
N GLU A 53 11.79 10.68 -31.26
CA GLU A 53 12.12 11.93 -31.96
C GLU A 53 13.41 12.59 -31.44
N GLN A 54 13.74 12.37 -30.18
CA GLN A 54 14.88 13.01 -29.50
C GLN A 54 16.12 12.11 -29.41
N SER A 55 16.00 10.81 -29.68
CA SER A 55 17.13 9.89 -29.56
C SER A 55 18.13 10.07 -30.70
N VAL A 56 19.41 10.10 -30.33
CA VAL A 56 20.55 10.17 -31.26
C VAL A 56 20.91 8.77 -31.78
N ASP A 57 20.53 7.71 -31.06
CA ASP A 57 20.75 6.32 -31.48
C ASP A 57 19.56 5.80 -32.30
N ALA A 58 19.81 5.49 -33.57
CA ALA A 58 18.82 4.95 -34.49
C ALA A 58 18.17 3.65 -33.98
N LYS A 59 18.85 2.83 -33.17
CA LYS A 59 18.26 1.61 -32.60
C LYS A 59 17.24 1.94 -31.52
N GLU A 60 17.59 2.84 -30.61
CA GLU A 60 16.72 3.28 -29.52
C GLU A 60 15.51 4.06 -30.06
N ALA A 61 15.72 4.89 -31.08
CA ALA A 61 14.65 5.60 -31.78
C ALA A 61 13.63 4.62 -32.39
N ASN A 62 14.10 3.56 -33.05
CA ASN A 62 13.21 2.54 -33.61
C ASN A 62 12.49 1.71 -32.53
N LEU A 63 13.18 1.35 -31.45
CA LEU A 63 12.59 0.58 -30.36
C LEU A 63 11.47 1.35 -29.66
N SER A 64 11.73 2.60 -29.32
CA SER A 64 10.77 3.49 -28.66
C SER A 64 9.58 3.82 -29.57
N PHE A 65 9.79 4.03 -30.88
CA PHE A 65 8.72 4.20 -31.86
C PHE A 65 7.81 2.98 -31.94
N ASN A 66 8.41 1.79 -32.12
CA ASN A 66 7.65 0.54 -32.22
C ASN A 66 6.91 0.23 -30.91
N ALA A 67 7.53 0.46 -29.75
CA ALA A 67 6.88 0.30 -28.45
C ALA A 67 5.68 1.24 -28.28
N GLY A 68 5.82 2.52 -28.67
CA GLY A 68 4.73 3.49 -28.64
C GLY A 68 3.57 3.10 -29.55
N GLN A 69 3.86 2.59 -30.76
CA GLN A 69 2.82 2.12 -31.69
C GLN A 69 2.15 0.83 -31.23
N LEU A 70 2.91 -0.12 -30.69
CA LEU A 70 2.36 -1.35 -30.12
C LEU A 70 1.41 -1.06 -28.96
N LEU A 71 1.76 -0.10 -28.10
CA LEU A 71 0.91 0.31 -26.99
C LEU A 71 -0.37 0.98 -27.47
N LYS A 72 -0.31 1.82 -28.52
CA LYS A 72 -1.51 2.43 -29.14
C LYS A 72 -2.42 1.38 -29.78
N ASN A 73 -1.85 0.45 -30.53
CA ASN A 73 -2.62 -0.56 -31.27
C ASN A 73 -3.21 -1.63 -30.34
N ASN A 74 -2.57 -1.92 -29.20
CA ASN A 74 -2.99 -2.94 -28.25
C ASN A 74 -3.42 -2.35 -26.90
N ALA A 75 -3.91 -1.11 -26.88
CA ALA A 75 -4.28 -0.41 -25.66
C ALA A 75 -5.28 -1.20 -24.79
N TYR A 76 -6.24 -1.88 -25.43
CA TYR A 76 -7.22 -2.71 -24.72
C TYR A 76 -6.59 -3.95 -24.05
N ALA A 77 -5.68 -4.64 -24.75
CA ALA A 77 -4.97 -5.78 -24.19
C ALA A 77 -4.06 -5.35 -23.03
N PHE A 78 -3.39 -4.19 -23.17
CA PHE A 78 -2.61 -3.58 -22.11
C PHE A 78 -3.48 -3.24 -20.89
N TYR A 79 -4.64 -2.62 -21.09
CA TYR A 79 -5.58 -2.30 -20.02
C TYR A 79 -6.03 -3.53 -19.25
N TYR A 80 -6.43 -4.61 -19.94
CA TYR A 80 -6.86 -5.85 -19.29
C TYR A 80 -5.72 -6.54 -18.51
N LEU A 81 -4.52 -6.58 -19.09
CA LEU A 81 -3.36 -7.21 -18.44
C LEU A 81 -2.88 -6.38 -17.23
N ALA A 82 -2.84 -5.06 -17.37
CA ALA A 82 -2.42 -4.16 -16.30
C ALA A 82 -3.45 -4.15 -15.15
N SER A 83 -4.75 -4.10 -15.44
CA SER A 83 -5.80 -4.14 -14.43
C SER A 83 -5.78 -5.45 -13.63
N SER A 84 -5.70 -6.60 -14.32
CA SER A 84 -5.60 -7.91 -13.65
C SER A 84 -4.29 -8.06 -12.85
N GLY A 85 -3.19 -7.52 -13.34
CA GLY A 85 -1.91 -7.47 -12.62
C GLY A 85 -1.97 -6.62 -11.35
N ILE A 86 -2.57 -5.44 -11.41
CA ILE A 86 -2.76 -4.54 -10.26
C ILE A 86 -3.65 -5.21 -9.21
N GLU A 87 -4.75 -5.83 -9.63
CA GLU A 87 -5.64 -6.55 -8.70
C GLU A 87 -4.90 -7.71 -8.01
N ALA A 88 -4.14 -8.50 -8.77
CA ALA A 88 -3.34 -9.59 -8.22
C ALA A 88 -2.25 -9.09 -7.24
N ALA A 89 -1.63 -7.95 -7.55
CA ALA A 89 -0.66 -7.30 -6.66
C ALA A 89 -1.32 -6.84 -5.35
N PHE A 90 -2.44 -6.12 -5.41
CA PHE A 90 -3.17 -5.71 -4.20
C PHE A 90 -3.63 -6.91 -3.36
N ARG A 91 -4.09 -7.99 -4.00
CA ARG A 91 -4.44 -9.23 -3.28
C ARG A 91 -3.23 -9.85 -2.59
N ARG A 92 -2.06 -9.86 -3.24
CA ARG A 92 -0.82 -10.39 -2.65
C ARG A 92 -0.37 -9.56 -1.46
N GLU A 93 -0.31 -8.24 -1.61
CA GLU A 93 0.06 -7.32 -0.53
C GLU A 93 -0.89 -7.46 0.66
N MET A 94 -2.18 -7.61 0.41
CA MET A 94 -3.16 -7.84 1.48
C MET A 94 -2.98 -9.18 2.19
N GLN A 95 -2.52 -10.22 1.51
CA GLN A 95 -2.18 -11.50 2.14
C GLN A 95 -0.90 -11.42 2.98
N VAL A 96 0.04 -10.55 2.61
CA VAL A 96 1.26 -10.29 3.40
C VAL A 96 0.89 -9.53 4.66
N LEU A 97 0.15 -8.43 4.53
CA LEU A 97 -0.32 -7.63 5.67
C LEU A 97 -1.19 -8.43 6.64
N GLN A 98 -2.09 -9.29 6.13
CA GLN A 98 -2.86 -10.20 6.99
C GLN A 98 -1.99 -11.19 7.75
N ARG A 99 -0.90 -11.69 7.14
CA ARG A 99 0.05 -12.58 7.82
C ARG A 99 0.85 -11.84 8.88
N GLU A 100 1.35 -10.65 8.58
CA GLU A 100 2.09 -9.82 9.54
C GLU A 100 1.22 -9.43 10.74
N MET A 101 -0.04 -9.04 10.51
CA MET A 101 -1.00 -8.78 11.58
C MET A 101 -1.26 -10.02 12.46
N GLN A 102 -1.30 -11.23 11.87
CA GLN A 102 -1.45 -12.47 12.63
C GLN A 102 -0.21 -12.81 13.46
N VAL A 103 0.99 -12.50 12.96
CA VAL A 103 2.25 -12.67 13.69
C VAL A 103 2.32 -11.69 14.87
N LEU A 104 2.02 -10.41 14.64
CA LEU A 104 1.97 -9.39 15.70
C LEU A 104 0.95 -9.70 16.80
N GLN A 105 -0.21 -10.26 16.44
CA GLN A 105 -1.23 -10.70 17.41
C GLN A 105 -0.80 -11.94 18.19
N ARG A 106 0.00 -12.83 17.59
CA ARG A 106 0.59 -14.00 18.28
C ARG A 106 1.67 -13.56 19.26
N ASP A 107 2.55 -12.65 18.86
CA ASP A 107 3.62 -12.15 19.72
C ASP A 107 3.07 -11.30 20.88
N ALA A 108 1.92 -10.64 20.73
CA ALA A 108 1.25 -9.93 21.81
C ALA A 108 0.66 -10.85 22.91
N THR A 109 0.51 -12.16 22.65
CA THR A 109 0.06 -13.14 23.65
C THR A 109 1.21 -13.78 24.44
N VAL A 110 2.46 -13.51 24.05
CA VAL A 110 3.65 -13.87 24.82
C VAL A 110 4.09 -12.60 25.53
N ALA A 111 4.17 -12.64 26.86
CA ALA A 111 4.58 -11.49 27.67
C ALA A 111 5.88 -10.86 27.11
N PRO A 112 5.97 -9.52 26.99
CA PRO A 112 7.13 -8.89 26.41
C PRO A 112 8.30 -9.08 27.38
N GLU A 113 9.28 -9.90 27.01
CA GLU A 113 10.60 -9.79 27.61
C GLU A 113 11.18 -8.41 27.24
N PRO A 114 11.85 -7.72 28.19
CA PRO A 114 12.47 -6.43 27.91
C PRO A 114 13.67 -6.67 26.99
N GLN A 115 13.45 -6.52 25.68
CA GLN A 115 14.54 -6.39 24.73
C GLN A 115 15.18 -5.01 24.94
N ASP A 116 16.31 -5.05 25.64
CA ASP A 116 17.23 -3.94 25.81
C ASP A 116 17.57 -3.37 24.42
N PRO A 117 17.22 -2.11 24.10
CA PRO A 117 17.53 -1.48 22.81
C PRO A 117 19.00 -1.06 22.81
N ALA A 118 19.89 -2.05 22.90
CA ALA A 118 21.32 -1.87 22.73
C ALA A 118 21.60 -1.60 21.25
N LEU A 119 21.38 -0.34 20.84
CA LEU A 119 22.12 0.38 19.81
C LEU A 119 22.63 -0.51 18.66
N SER A 120 21.70 -1.05 17.87
CA SER A 120 22.04 -1.65 16.59
C SER A 120 22.55 -0.53 15.68
N LEU A 121 23.85 -0.56 15.38
CA LEU A 121 24.50 0.36 14.45
C LEU A 121 23.98 0.05 13.04
N VAL A 122 22.89 0.72 12.68
CA VAL A 122 22.38 0.77 11.31
C VAL A 122 23.51 1.30 10.42
N SER A 123 23.79 0.61 9.31
CA SER A 123 24.84 1.05 8.39
C SER A 123 24.51 2.44 7.81
N TYR A 124 25.53 3.23 7.47
CA TYR A 124 25.32 4.57 6.90
C TYR A 124 24.43 4.55 5.65
N GLU A 125 24.53 3.48 4.85
CA GLU A 125 23.71 3.29 3.66
C GLU A 125 22.23 3.08 4.00
N GLU A 126 21.92 2.31 5.05
CA GLU A 126 20.55 2.11 5.52
C GLU A 126 19.97 3.39 6.17
N MET A 127 20.82 4.18 6.85
CA MET A 127 20.43 5.46 7.41
C MET A 127 20.05 6.46 6.31
N ASP A 128 20.85 6.54 5.25
CA ASP A 128 20.58 7.45 4.12
C ASP A 128 19.31 7.03 3.37
N LYS A 129 19.12 5.72 3.14
CA LYS A 129 17.87 5.17 2.58
C LYS A 129 16.65 5.56 3.42
N LYS A 130 16.70 5.40 4.75
CA LYS A 130 15.61 5.81 5.64
C LYS A 130 15.35 7.31 5.59
N LEU A 131 16.40 8.13 5.49
CA LEU A 131 16.27 9.58 5.42
C LEU A 131 15.64 10.03 4.10
N VAL A 132 16.07 9.44 2.98
CA VAL A 132 15.49 9.68 1.66
C VAL A 132 14.02 9.23 1.60
N LEU A 133 13.73 8.01 2.07
CA LEU A 133 12.36 7.50 2.10
C LEU A 133 11.47 8.33 3.04
N GLY A 134 11.99 8.77 4.19
CA GLY A 134 11.27 9.66 5.10
C GLY A 134 10.96 11.02 4.48
N ARG A 135 11.88 11.58 3.67
CA ARG A 135 11.64 12.83 2.92
C ARG A 135 10.57 12.65 1.84
N ILE A 136 10.65 11.59 1.06
CA ILE A 136 9.68 11.29 0.00
C ILE A 136 8.30 11.02 0.61
N SER A 137 8.24 10.22 1.67
CA SER A 137 7.01 9.94 2.41
C SER A 137 6.37 11.22 2.95
N ARG A 138 7.15 12.10 3.60
CA ARG A 138 6.63 13.38 4.10
C ARG A 138 6.15 14.30 2.97
N ALA A 139 6.84 14.33 1.84
CA ALA A 139 6.40 15.11 0.68
C ALA A 139 5.06 14.60 0.14
N LEU A 140 4.91 13.28 0.05
CA LEU A 140 3.66 12.63 -0.35
C LEU A 140 2.52 12.89 0.66
N GLU A 141 2.80 12.79 1.96
CA GLU A 141 1.85 13.11 3.04
C GLU A 141 1.34 14.55 2.93
N LEU A 142 2.23 15.51 2.62
CA LEU A 142 1.86 16.91 2.45
C LEU A 142 1.02 17.15 1.20
N ASP A 143 1.41 16.57 0.06
CA ASP A 143 0.69 16.71 -1.22
C ASP A 143 -0.73 16.13 -1.14
N SER A 144 -0.89 15.03 -0.38
CA SER A 144 -2.16 14.33 -0.21
C SER A 144 -2.81 14.55 1.17
N ALA A 145 -2.40 15.58 1.91
CA ALA A 145 -2.83 15.83 3.29
C ALA A 145 -4.36 15.91 3.44
N GLY A 146 -5.03 16.58 2.49
CA GLY A 146 -6.49 16.68 2.47
C GLY A 146 -7.19 15.33 2.27
N GLN A 147 -6.63 14.47 1.43
CA GLN A 147 -7.17 13.13 1.15
C GLN A 147 -6.97 12.21 2.36
N TYR A 148 -5.82 12.28 3.01
CA TYR A 148 -5.54 11.57 4.26
C TYR A 148 -6.44 12.03 5.41
N ALA A 149 -6.70 13.32 5.55
CA ALA A 149 -7.61 13.85 6.55
C ALA A 149 -9.05 13.34 6.33
N ALA A 150 -9.53 13.37 5.09
CA ALA A 150 -10.85 12.84 4.74
C ALA A 150 -10.95 11.32 4.99
N LEU A 151 -9.89 10.58 4.68
CA LEU A 151 -9.81 9.14 4.93
C LEU A 151 -9.80 8.84 6.44
N ASN A 152 -9.03 9.58 7.23
CA ASN A 152 -9.00 9.45 8.69
C ASN A 152 -10.35 9.76 9.33
N MET A 153 -11.08 10.78 8.85
CA MET A 153 -12.43 11.05 9.33
C MET A 153 -13.39 9.90 9.03
N ARG A 154 -13.30 9.29 7.84
CA ARG A 154 -14.10 8.11 7.49
C ARG A 154 -13.74 6.90 8.35
N PHE A 155 -12.46 6.67 8.64
CA PHE A 155 -12.05 5.62 9.56
C PHE A 155 -12.47 5.89 11.01
N SER A 156 -12.43 7.14 11.44
CA SER A 156 -12.90 7.55 12.78
C SER A 156 -14.38 7.21 12.93
N HIS A 157 -15.19 7.58 11.92
CA HIS A 157 -16.60 7.22 11.87
C HIS A 157 -16.82 5.70 11.83
N LEU A 158 -16.07 4.96 11.01
CA LEU A 158 -16.21 3.51 10.89
C LEU A 158 -15.84 2.76 12.19
N LEU A 159 -14.87 3.26 12.94
CA LEU A 159 -14.39 2.66 14.19
C LEU A 159 -15.10 3.24 15.43
N GLU A 160 -16.16 4.03 15.24
CA GLU A 160 -16.90 4.72 16.31
C GLU A 160 -15.99 5.54 17.24
N ARG A 161 -14.92 6.11 16.68
CA ARG A 161 -13.95 6.96 17.38
C ARG A 161 -14.18 8.41 17.01
N GLU A 162 -14.06 9.29 18.01
CA GLU A 162 -14.29 10.73 17.84
C GLU A 162 -13.28 11.38 16.89
N ALA A 163 -12.01 10.94 16.94
CA ALA A 163 -10.98 11.32 15.97
C ALA A 163 -9.84 10.29 15.95
N LEU A 164 -9.32 10.01 14.75
CA LEU A 164 -8.05 9.32 14.55
C LEU A 164 -6.98 10.35 14.22
N SER A 165 -5.95 10.42 15.07
CA SER A 165 -4.73 11.16 14.74
C SER A 165 -4.12 10.61 13.46
N THR A 166 -3.52 11.48 12.64
CA THR A 166 -2.75 11.08 11.45
C THR A 166 -1.63 10.10 11.79
N SER A 167 -1.12 10.13 13.04
CA SER A 167 -0.14 9.18 13.56
C SER A 167 -0.69 7.77 13.80
N LEU A 168 -2.01 7.61 13.89
CA LEU A 168 -2.70 6.32 14.07
C LEU A 168 -3.29 5.80 12.76
N ASN A 169 -2.99 6.46 11.63
CA ASN A 169 -3.47 6.02 10.33
C ASN A 169 -2.73 4.74 9.92
N PRO A 170 -3.42 3.60 9.75
CA PRO A 170 -2.77 2.34 9.38
C PRO A 170 -2.17 2.35 7.97
N PHE A 171 -2.52 3.35 7.14
CA PHE A 171 -1.93 3.55 5.81
C PHE A 171 -0.77 4.54 5.80
N ARG A 172 -0.34 4.99 6.98
CA ARG A 172 0.85 5.82 7.09
C ARG A 172 2.08 4.91 6.90
N PRO A 173 2.97 5.21 5.95
CA PRO A 173 4.21 4.45 5.80
C PRO A 173 5.03 4.55 7.09
N GLU A 174 5.34 3.42 7.72
CA GLU A 174 6.37 3.35 8.77
C GLU A 174 7.73 3.45 8.08
N VAL A 175 8.30 4.65 8.05
CA VAL A 175 9.63 4.92 7.48
C VAL A 175 10.58 5.44 8.54
#